data_AF-A0A2S9F0F4-F1
#
_entry.id   AF-A0A2S9F0F4-F1
#
_cell.length_a   1.000
_cell.length_b   1.000
_cell.length_c   1.000
_cell.angle_alpha   90.00
_cell.angle_beta   90.00
_cell.angle_gamma   90.00
#
_symmetry.space_group_name_H-M   'P 1'
#
loop_
_entity.id
_entity.type
_entity.pdbx_description
1 polymer ?
#
loop_
_entity_poly.entity_id
_entity_poly.type
_entity_poly.pdbx_seq_one_letter_code
_entity_poly.pdbx_strand_id
1 'polypeptide(L)'
;WMIVEPAAGDRVEDNFNPVGRAYYGFSTLLCTPSSLAQPVGLALGTQAGPARIRDVVTAAGFTRFRLAAQTPFNNVFQVRP
;
A
#
# COMPACT_ATOMS: atom_id res chain seq x y z
N TRP A 1 -12.24 3.49 9.91
CA TRP A 1 -11.23 4.28 9.19
C TRP A 1 -11.27 3.94 7.71
N MET A 2 -10.82 4.87 6.87
CA MET A 2 -10.60 4.65 5.44
C MET A 2 -9.13 4.92 5.12
N ILE A 3 -8.51 4.02 4.39
CA ILE A 3 -7.12 4.10 3.94
C ILE A 3 -7.15 4.12 2.42
N VAL A 4 -6.52 5.13 1.81
CA VAL A 4 -6.48 5.30 0.36
C VAL A 4 -5.04 5.14 -0.07
N GLU A 5 -4.75 4.02 -0.73
CA GLU A 5 -3.41 3.69 -1.20
C GLU A 5 -3.37 3.66 -2.73
N PRO A 6 -2.21 3.96 -3.33
CA PRO A 6 -2.00 3.69 -4.74
C PRO A 6 -2.37 2.24 -5.09
N ALA A 7 -3.05 2.06 -6.22
CA ALA A 7 -3.46 0.74 -6.67
C ALA A 7 -2.21 -0.13 -6.87
N ALA A 8 -2.20 -1.25 -6.16
CA ALA A 8 -1.16 -2.27 -6.22
C ALA A 8 -1.78 -3.64 -5.94
N GLY A 9 -1.33 -4.67 -6.66
CA GLY A 9 -1.52 -6.08 -6.30
C GLY A 9 -0.43 -6.56 -5.35
N ASP A 10 -0.64 -7.74 -4.77
CA ASP A 10 0.28 -8.35 -3.80
C ASP A 10 1.52 -8.95 -4.48
N ARG A 11 1.43 -9.31 -5.76
CA ARG A 11 2.56 -9.81 -6.55
C ARG A 11 3.05 -8.72 -7.49
N VAL A 12 4.35 -8.71 -7.77
CA VAL A 12 4.95 -7.68 -8.63
C VAL A 12 4.37 -7.71 -10.05
N GLU A 13 4.06 -8.90 -10.58
CA GLU A 13 3.49 -9.06 -11.90
C GLU A 13 2.06 -8.54 -12.03
N ASP A 14 1.29 -8.46 -10.93
CA ASP A 14 -0.04 -7.85 -10.92
C ASP A 14 0.04 -6.35 -11.25
N ASN A 15 1.22 -5.76 -11.09
CA ASN A 15 1.50 -4.35 -11.27
C ASN A 15 2.20 -4.04 -12.60
N PHE A 16 2.31 -5.01 -13.53
CA PHE A 16 2.93 -4.82 -14.85
C PHE A 16 2.01 -4.06 -15.82
N ASN A 17 1.80 -2.79 -15.50
CA ASN A 17 1.04 -1.84 -16.29
C ASN A 17 1.72 -0.45 -16.22
N PRO A 18 1.33 0.53 -17.05
CA PRO A 18 1.95 1.86 -17.07
C PRO A 18 1.89 2.59 -15.72
N VAL A 19 0.81 2.40 -14.95
CA VAL A 19 0.64 3.02 -13.62
C VAL A 19 1.63 2.41 -12.62
N GLY A 20 1.69 1.08 -12.56
CA GLY A 20 2.64 0.36 -11.69
C GLY A 20 4.08 0.74 -12.01
N ARG A 21 4.46 0.81 -13.30
CA ARG A 21 5.79 1.29 -13.71
C ARG A 21 6.12 2.68 -13.14
N ALA A 22 5.20 3.63 -13.29
CA ALA A 22 5.39 4.99 -12.77
C ALA A 22 5.49 4.99 -11.24
N TYR A 23 4.60 4.29 -10.55
CA TYR A 23 4.55 4.25 -9.08
C TYR A 23 5.73 3.52 -8.46
N TYR A 24 6.23 2.44 -9.06
CA TYR A 24 7.51 1.84 -8.62
C TYR A 24 8.66 2.83 -8.78
N GLY A 25 8.74 3.51 -9.93
CA GLY A 25 9.76 4.55 -10.16
C GLY A 25 9.74 5.65 -9.08
N PHE A 26 8.56 6.20 -8.79
CA PHE A 26 8.41 7.20 -7.73
C PHE A 26 8.69 6.62 -6.34
N SER A 27 8.17 5.43 -6.02
CA SER A 27 8.32 4.83 -4.69
C SER A 27 9.79 4.58 -4.36
N THR A 28 10.52 3.96 -5.27
CA THR A 28 11.93 3.62 -5.08
C THR A 28 12.77 4.87 -4.82
N LEU A 29 12.44 5.99 -5.47
CA LEU A 29 13.22 7.22 -5.38
C LEU A 29 12.75 8.16 -4.27
N LEU A 30 11.50 8.05 -3.81
CA LEU A 30 10.89 8.99 -2.86
C LEU A 30 10.36 8.28 -1.61
N CYS A 31 9.30 7.48 -1.75
CA CYS A 31 8.51 7.01 -0.61
C CYS A 31 9.21 5.91 0.20
N THR A 32 9.87 4.96 -0.47
CA THR A 32 10.62 3.87 0.16
C THR A 32 11.79 4.39 1.00
N PRO A 33 12.70 5.27 0.49
CA PRO A 33 13.76 5.83 1.33
C PRO A 33 13.22 6.73 2.45
N SER A 34 12.13 7.48 2.22
CA SER A 34 11.47 8.22 3.31
C SER A 34 10.91 7.31 4.40
N SER A 35 10.32 6.16 4.05
CA SER A 35 9.83 5.18 5.03
C SER A 35 10.97 4.51 5.81
N LEU A 36 12.09 4.22 5.14
CA LEU A 36 13.31 3.70 5.77
C LEU A 36 13.92 4.66 6.78
N ALA A 37 13.87 5.96 6.52
CA ALA A 37 14.43 6.99 7.40
C ALA A 37 13.60 7.23 8.68
N GLN A 38 12.36 6.72 8.74
CA GLN A 38 11.53 6.84 9.94
C GLN A 38 11.99 5.84 11.01
N PRO A 39 11.72 6.09 12.31
CA PRO A 39 12.12 5.18 13.39
C PRO A 39 11.63 3.74 13.20
N VAL A 40 10.48 3.54 12.55
CA VAL A 40 9.91 2.22 12.26
C VAL A 40 10.64 1.49 11.12
N GLY A 41 11.25 2.21 10.17
CA GLY A 41 12.11 1.67 9.12
C GLY A 41 11.47 0.64 8.17
N LEU A 42 10.13 0.56 8.06
CA LEU A 42 9.44 -0.54 7.37
C LEU A 42 9.65 -0.61 5.85
N ALA A 43 10.16 0.46 5.23
CA ALA A 43 10.40 0.55 3.79
C ALA A 43 9.16 0.27 2.92
N LEU A 44 7.96 0.57 3.42
CA LEU A 44 6.70 0.09 2.83
C LEU A 44 6.50 0.58 1.37
N GLY A 45 6.89 1.83 1.10
CA GLY A 45 6.69 2.46 -0.22
C GLY A 45 5.22 2.64 -0.58
N THR A 46 4.93 2.86 -1.86
CA THR A 46 3.55 3.04 -2.39
C THR A 46 2.96 1.78 -3.03
N GLN A 47 3.73 0.70 -3.14
CA GLN A 47 3.34 -0.53 -3.83
C GLN A 47 3.38 -1.74 -2.88
N ALA A 48 2.83 -1.56 -1.67
CA ALA A 48 2.85 -2.58 -0.62
C ALA A 48 1.85 -3.73 -0.85
N GLY A 49 0.76 -3.48 -1.58
CA GLY A 49 -0.30 -4.46 -1.84
C GLY A 49 -1.27 -4.66 -0.66
N PRO A 50 -2.51 -5.14 -0.90
CA PRO A 50 -3.53 -5.36 0.13
C PRO A 50 -3.09 -6.23 1.31
N ALA A 51 -2.34 -7.30 1.08
CA ALA A 51 -1.88 -8.21 2.13
C ALA A 51 -0.97 -7.48 3.12
N ARG A 52 -0.01 -6.69 2.62
CA ARG A 52 0.91 -5.96 3.50
C ARG A 52 0.21 -4.83 4.25
N ILE A 53 -0.74 -4.13 3.62
CA ILE A 53 -1.56 -3.14 4.30
C ILE A 53 -2.41 -3.80 5.40
N ARG A 54 -2.98 -4.99 5.13
CA ARG A 54 -3.72 -5.77 6.12
C ARG A 54 -2.86 -6.08 7.35
N ASP A 55 -1.63 -6.54 7.15
CA ASP A 55 -0.73 -6.84 8.27
C ASP A 55 -0.47 -5.60 9.15
N VAL A 56 -0.23 -4.43 8.52
CA VAL A 56 0.03 -3.17 9.23
C VAL A 56 -1.19 -2.77 10.07
N VAL A 57 -2.40 -2.83 9.51
CA VAL A 57 -3.60 -2.44 10.26
C VAL A 57 -3.96 -3.45 11.33
N THR A 58 -3.69 -4.74 11.11
CA THR A 58 -3.88 -5.77 12.14
C THR A 58 -2.89 -5.59 13.28
N ALA A 59 -1.62 -5.27 13.00
CA ALA A 59 -0.65 -4.90 14.02
C ALA A 59 -1.05 -3.64 14.80
N ALA A 60 -1.78 -2.72 14.17
CA ALA A 60 -2.35 -1.53 14.81
C ALA A 60 -3.65 -1.81 15.62
N GLY A 61 -4.10 -3.07 15.70
CA GLY A 61 -5.26 -3.48 16.51
C GLY A 61 -6.61 -3.48 15.77
N PHE A 62 -6.64 -3.27 14.46
CA PHE A 62 -7.88 -3.42 13.68
C PHE A 62 -8.16 -4.89 13.37
N THR A 63 -9.39 -5.35 13.61
CA THR A 63 -9.78 -6.75 13.35
C THR A 63 -10.52 -6.95 12.02
N ARG A 64 -11.06 -5.88 11.43
CA ARG A 64 -11.80 -5.95 10.16
C ARG A 64 -11.10 -5.14 9.09
N PHE A 65 -10.86 -5.77 7.95
CA PHE A 65 -10.23 -5.18 6.77
C PHE A 65 -11.01 -5.60 5.51
N ARG A 66 -11.41 -4.63 4.69
CA ARG A 66 -12.01 -4.92 3.37
C ARG A 66 -11.65 -3.85 2.36
N LEU A 67 -11.59 -4.24 1.08
CA LEU A 67 -11.59 -3.29 -0.03
C LEU A 67 -13.00 -2.68 -0.14
N ALA A 68 -13.08 -1.36 -0.08
CA ALA A 68 -14.32 -0.60 -0.10
C ALA A 68 -14.63 -0.01 -1.49
N ALA A 69 -13.59 0.39 -2.22
CA ALA A 69 -13.67 0.84 -3.60
C ALA A 69 -12.32 0.66 -4.29
N GLN A 70 -12.32 0.63 -5.63
CA GLN A 70 -11.12 0.52 -6.43
C GLN A 70 -11.26 1.38 -7.69
N THR A 71 -10.17 2.04 -8.08
CA THR A 71 -9.99 2.72 -9.37
C THR A 71 -8.69 2.23 -10.00
N PRO A 72 -8.38 2.62 -11.25
CA PRO A 72 -7.08 2.30 -11.84
C PRO A 72 -5.86 2.87 -11.08
N PHE A 73 -6.07 3.87 -10.22
CA PHE A 73 -5.00 4.55 -9.49
C PHE A 73 -5.00 4.29 -7.99
N ASN A 74 -6.13 3.91 -7.40
CA ASN A 74 -6.26 3.78 -5.95
C ASN A 74 -7.03 2.54 -5.52
N ASN A 75 -6.56 1.92 -4.45
CA ASN A 75 -7.32 0.99 -3.63
C ASN A 75 -7.81 1.74 -2.37
N VAL A 76 -9.10 1.65 -2.07
CA VAL A 76 -9.69 2.25 -0.87
C VAL A 76 -10.07 1.13 0.09
N PHE A 77 -9.41 1.06 1.24
CA PHE A 77 -9.67 0.07 2.27
C PHE A 77 -10.51 0.66 3.40
N GLN A 78 -11.50 -0.10 3.88
CA GLN A 78 -12.17 0.18 5.14
C GLN A 78 -11.60 -0.72 6.22
N VAL A 79 -11.19 -0.11 7.35
CA VAL A 79 -10.75 -0.83 8.54
C VAL A 79 -11.54 -0.45 9.78
N ARG A 80 -11.83 -1.44 10.64
CA ARG A 80 -12.59 -1.27 11.89
C ARG A 80 -11.99 -2.12 13.00
N PRO A 81 -12.15 -1.71 14.28
CA PRO A 81 -11.85 -2.56 15.42
C PRO A 81 -12.57 -3.89 15.36
#